data_AF-A0A1X7SZ23-F1
#
_entry.id   AF-A0A1X7SZ23-F1
#
_cell.length_a   1.000
_cell.length_b   1.000
_cell.length_c   1.000
_cell.angle_alpha   90.00
_cell.angle_beta   90.00
_cell.angle_gamma   90.00
#
_symmetry.space_group_name_H-M   'P 1'
#
loop_
_entity.id
_entity.type
_entity.pdbx_description
1 polymer ?
#
loop_
_entity_poly.entity_id
_entity_poly.type
_entity_poly.pdbx_seq_one_letter_code
_entity_poly.pdbx_strand_id
1 'polypeptide(L)'
;MAGMTFTPGVLESKLRDLNSTMQSIQELSQWLINNKKHAKSVVGIWFREMQKASSSRKLTLVYLANDVIQNSRRKGPEYKTEFAKALPRALHLVAKDKDQSVTKSVTHVISIWKERRVFEDETISKFNTILSSGHYKRSKSESDALSTSSRVEESSSMGVVIDSETTPPPQEDPPNGREPPQVDVLLKLMTSVDGEKSAIQDMALRQRIANFPSHLYDVDILSKLKSKEACQELLEEVKEPLEILSQYTKKMEDELKERQEIEQLLESFLWLHQCLLYKAKERQK
;
A
#
# COMPACT_ATOMS: atom_id res chain seq x y z
N MET A 1 14.90 -3.63 -5.11
CA MET A 1 15.64 -4.54 -4.20
C MET A 1 14.75 -5.75 -4.05
N ALA A 2 15.34 -6.94 -3.91
CA ALA A 2 14.65 -8.21 -3.64
C ALA A 2 13.28 -7.96 -3.03
N GLY A 3 12.21 -8.35 -3.73
CA GLY A 3 10.91 -8.53 -3.13
C GLY A 3 11.12 -9.27 -1.83
N MET A 4 11.11 -8.51 -0.73
CA MET A 4 11.35 -9.09 0.58
C MET A 4 10.15 -9.96 0.79
N THR A 5 10.35 -11.23 0.46
CA THR A 5 9.37 -12.28 0.60
C THR A 5 8.82 -12.12 1.99
N PHE A 6 7.50 -11.99 2.10
CA PHE A 6 6.87 -11.87 3.39
C PHE A 6 7.34 -13.04 4.26
N THR A 7 8.00 -12.70 5.35
CA THR A 7 8.29 -13.65 6.43
C THR A 7 7.86 -13.01 7.74
N PRO A 8 7.38 -13.80 8.70
CA PRO A 8 7.04 -13.30 10.03
C PRO A 8 8.18 -12.49 10.67
N GLY A 9 9.43 -12.93 10.53
CA GLY A 9 10.60 -12.24 11.09
C GLY A 9 10.88 -10.87 10.46
N VAL A 10 10.66 -10.70 9.15
CA VAL A 10 10.79 -9.39 8.48
C VAL A 10 9.72 -8.42 8.98
N LEU A 11 8.47 -8.89 9.14
CA LEU A 11 7.41 -8.05 9.69
C LEU A 11 7.71 -7.66 11.15
N GLU A 12 8.18 -8.59 11.97
CA GLU A 12 8.58 -8.27 13.35
C GLU A 12 9.68 -7.21 13.41
N SER A 13 10.70 -7.30 12.53
CA SER A 13 11.72 -6.26 12.47
C SER A 13 11.15 -4.91 12.04
N LYS A 14 10.35 -4.89 10.96
CA LYS A 14 9.71 -3.65 10.47
C LYS A 14 8.78 -3.03 11.53
N LEU A 15 8.08 -3.86 12.31
CA LEU A 15 7.23 -3.40 13.41
C LEU A 15 8.03 -2.90 14.60
N ARG A 16 9.28 -3.34 14.83
CA ARG A 16 10.17 -2.73 15.82
C ARG A 16 10.69 -1.37 15.36
N ASP A 17 11.06 -1.26 14.08
CA ASP A 17 11.65 -0.05 13.50
C ASP A 17 10.61 1.04 13.16
N LEU A 18 9.33 0.67 13.13
CA LEU A 18 8.21 1.61 12.95
C LEU A 18 8.32 2.76 13.94
N ASN A 19 7.97 3.98 13.54
CA ASN A 19 7.86 5.12 14.43
C ASN A 19 6.58 5.94 14.13
N SER A 20 6.34 7.01 14.88
CA SER A 20 5.11 7.81 14.78
C SER A 20 5.06 8.78 13.59
N THR A 21 6.11 8.85 12.77
CA THR A 21 6.12 9.72 11.58
C THR A 21 5.20 9.15 10.49
N MET A 22 4.56 10.04 9.74
CA MET A 22 3.68 9.65 8.64
C MET A 22 4.41 8.81 7.58
N GLN A 23 5.65 9.17 7.26
CA GLN A 23 6.47 8.45 6.30
C GLN A 23 6.73 7.00 6.74
N SER A 24 7.16 6.78 8.00
CA SER A 24 7.41 5.42 8.52
C SER A 24 6.15 4.55 8.49
N ILE A 25 4.99 5.13 8.83
CA ILE A 25 3.70 4.43 8.80
C ILE A 25 3.29 4.10 7.36
N GLN A 26 3.41 5.04 6.42
CA GLN A 26 3.03 4.86 5.02
C GLN A 26 3.93 3.84 4.31
N GLU A 27 5.24 3.89 4.52
CA GLU A 27 6.19 2.93 3.93
C GLU A 27 5.88 1.50 4.38
N LEU A 28 5.61 1.30 5.68
CA LEU A 28 5.24 -0.01 6.18
C LEU A 28 3.85 -0.44 5.69
N SER A 29 2.88 0.48 5.68
CA SER A 29 1.53 0.22 5.18
C SER A 29 1.54 -0.25 3.73
N GLN A 30 2.29 0.42 2.84
CA GLN A 30 2.43 0.00 1.45
C GLN A 30 3.04 -1.40 1.32
N TRP A 31 4.09 -1.69 2.08
CA TRP A 31 4.68 -3.02 2.10
C TRP A 31 3.69 -4.09 2.56
N LEU A 32 2.86 -3.80 3.57
CA LEU A 32 1.80 -4.69 4.02
C LEU A 32 0.74 -4.89 2.93
N ILE A 33 0.24 -3.82 2.31
CA ILE A 33 -0.79 -3.88 1.26
C ILE A 33 -0.33 -4.75 0.08
N ASN A 34 0.94 -4.66 -0.32
CA ASN A 34 1.53 -5.50 -1.36
C ASN A 34 1.58 -6.99 -0.97
N ASN A 35 1.61 -7.28 0.33
CA ASN A 35 1.61 -8.63 0.89
C ASN A 35 0.24 -9.05 1.45
N LYS A 36 -0.87 -8.49 0.95
CA LYS A 36 -2.24 -8.74 1.48
C LYS A 36 -2.65 -10.21 1.55
N LYS A 37 -2.07 -11.09 0.72
CA LYS A 37 -2.26 -12.55 0.79
C LYS A 37 -1.90 -13.14 2.18
N HIS A 38 -1.08 -12.43 2.94
CA HIS A 38 -0.68 -12.77 4.31
C HIS A 38 -1.42 -11.96 5.39
N ALA A 39 -2.54 -11.30 5.07
CA ALA A 39 -3.28 -10.43 6.00
C ALA A 39 -3.54 -11.09 7.36
N LYS A 40 -3.95 -12.36 7.40
CA LYS A 40 -4.16 -13.11 8.64
C LYS A 40 -2.90 -13.20 9.51
N SER A 41 -1.76 -13.53 8.90
CA SER A 41 -0.46 -13.60 9.59
C SER A 41 -0.01 -12.22 10.07
N VAL A 42 -0.14 -11.21 9.19
CA VAL A 42 0.19 -9.81 9.49
C VAL A 42 -0.59 -9.31 10.70
N VAL A 43 -1.91 -9.47 10.71
CA VAL A 43 -2.77 -9.01 11.81
C VAL A 43 -2.47 -9.78 13.10
N GLY A 44 -2.15 -11.07 13.01
CA GLY A 44 -1.72 -11.87 14.17
C GLY A 44 -0.41 -11.37 14.79
N ILE A 45 0.58 -11.02 13.96
CA ILE A 45 1.87 -10.47 14.41
C ILE A 45 1.68 -9.05 14.97
N TRP A 46 0.93 -8.20 14.27
CA TRP A 46 0.56 -6.86 14.74
C TRP A 46 -0.13 -6.91 16.11
N PHE A 47 -1.05 -7.85 16.32
CA PHE A 47 -1.76 -7.98 17.59
C PHE A 47 -0.82 -8.45 18.73
N ARG A 48 0.11 -9.36 18.44
CA ARG A 48 1.14 -9.77 19.41
C ARG A 48 2.04 -8.60 19.79
N GLU A 49 2.35 -7.70 18.85
CA GLU A 49 3.11 -6.49 19.14
C GLU A 49 2.30 -5.50 19.98
N MET A 50 1.01 -5.33 19.71
CA MET A 50 0.08 -4.53 20.52
C MET A 50 0.04 -4.97 22.00
N GLN A 51 0.16 -6.27 22.26
CA GLN A 51 0.16 -6.81 23.64
C GLN A 51 1.40 -6.42 24.44
N LYS A 52 2.54 -6.20 23.77
CA LYS A 52 3.83 -5.86 24.40
C LYS A 52 4.11 -4.36 24.41
N ALA A 53 3.42 -3.60 23.57
CA ALA A 53 3.65 -2.17 23.36
C ALA A 53 3.23 -1.30 24.56
N SER A 54 3.95 -0.18 24.76
CA SER A 54 3.53 0.92 25.63
C SER A 54 2.35 1.70 25.04
N SER A 55 1.68 2.55 25.83
CA SER A 55 0.51 3.32 25.40
C SER A 55 0.77 4.13 24.12
N SER A 56 1.89 4.85 24.07
CA SER A 56 2.30 5.63 22.89
C SER A 56 2.56 4.73 21.67
N ARG A 57 3.20 3.56 21.88
CA ARG A 57 3.47 2.62 20.79
C ARG A 57 2.19 1.95 20.26
N LYS A 58 1.22 1.66 21.13
CA LYS A 58 -0.11 1.16 20.72
C LYS A 58 -0.81 2.16 19.80
N LEU A 59 -0.69 3.47 20.08
CA LEU A 59 -1.24 4.50 19.20
C LEU A 59 -0.63 4.44 17.79
N THR A 60 0.71 4.33 17.69
CA THR A 60 1.40 4.18 16.39
C THR A 60 0.92 2.95 15.63
N LEU A 61 0.75 1.82 16.32
CA LEU A 61 0.25 0.58 15.72
C LEU A 61 -1.21 0.70 15.28
N VAL A 62 -2.05 1.47 15.97
CA VAL A 62 -3.41 1.80 15.54
C VAL A 62 -3.39 2.68 14.28
N TYR A 63 -2.48 3.66 14.20
CA TYR A 63 -2.33 4.47 12.99
C TYR A 63 -1.88 3.65 11.78
N LEU A 64 -1.00 2.67 11.98
CA LEU A 64 -0.67 1.70 10.93
C LEU A 64 -1.89 0.89 10.48
N ALA A 65 -2.66 0.34 11.43
CA ALA A 65 -3.86 -0.41 11.10
C ALA A 65 -4.88 0.46 10.33
N ASN A 66 -5.04 1.71 10.74
CA ASN A 66 -5.87 2.69 10.06
C ASN A 66 -5.44 2.91 8.61
N ASP A 67 -4.15 3.18 8.38
CA ASP A 67 -3.64 3.43 7.03
C ASP A 67 -3.81 2.19 6.12
N VAL A 68 -3.48 1.00 6.64
CA VAL A 68 -3.63 -0.27 5.91
C VAL A 68 -5.10 -0.55 5.58
N ILE A 69 -6.02 -0.44 6.55
CA ILE A 69 -7.45 -0.72 6.33
C ILE A 69 -8.03 0.23 5.27
N GLN A 70 -7.67 1.51 5.31
CA GLN A 70 -8.22 2.50 4.38
C GLN A 70 -7.62 2.39 2.98
N ASN A 71 -6.31 2.18 2.86
CA ASN A 71 -5.61 2.14 1.58
C ASN A 71 -5.73 0.78 0.88
N SER A 72 -5.96 -0.32 1.61
CA SER A 72 -6.20 -1.64 1.02
C SER A 72 -7.58 -1.82 0.39
N ARG A 73 -8.55 -0.91 0.60
CA ARG A 73 -9.95 -1.04 0.13
C ARG A 73 -10.07 -1.33 -1.37
N ARG A 74 -9.22 -0.72 -2.20
CA ARG A 74 -9.20 -0.93 -3.66
C ARG A 74 -8.54 -2.25 -4.08
N LYS A 75 -7.72 -2.83 -3.20
CA LYS A 75 -6.98 -4.07 -3.44
C LYS A 75 -7.76 -5.29 -2.95
N GLY A 76 -8.60 -5.16 -1.91
CA GLY A 76 -9.50 -6.22 -1.45
C GLY A 76 -9.91 -6.08 0.03
N PRO A 77 -10.84 -6.93 0.51
CA PRO A 77 -11.38 -6.84 1.86
C PRO A 77 -10.55 -7.60 2.93
N GLU A 78 -9.43 -8.23 2.57
CA GLU A 78 -8.68 -9.16 3.42
C GLU A 78 -8.24 -8.48 4.73
N TYR A 79 -7.65 -7.29 4.63
CA TYR A 79 -7.22 -6.53 5.80
C TYR A 79 -8.39 -6.05 6.65
N LYS A 80 -9.44 -5.48 6.02
CA LYS A 80 -10.64 -5.06 6.76
C LYS A 80 -11.23 -6.22 7.56
N THR A 81 -11.32 -7.41 6.95
CA THR A 81 -11.90 -8.60 7.56
C THR A 81 -11.05 -9.11 8.73
N GLU A 82 -9.73 -9.20 8.56
CA GLU A 82 -8.84 -9.70 9.60
C GLU A 82 -8.70 -8.71 10.76
N PHE A 83 -8.58 -7.41 10.47
CA PHE A 83 -8.56 -6.39 11.52
C PHE A 83 -9.88 -6.29 12.27
N ALA A 84 -11.04 -6.47 11.63
CA ALA A 84 -12.33 -6.48 12.32
C ALA A 84 -12.38 -7.50 13.47
N LYS A 85 -11.73 -8.66 13.29
CA LYS A 85 -11.63 -9.72 14.31
C LYS A 85 -10.68 -9.34 15.46
N ALA A 86 -9.57 -8.67 15.15
CA ALA A 86 -8.54 -8.35 16.14
C ALA A 86 -8.77 -7.03 16.90
N LEU A 87 -9.43 -6.06 16.27
CA LEU A 87 -9.64 -4.71 16.80
C LEU A 87 -10.35 -4.67 18.16
N PRO A 88 -11.43 -5.43 18.44
CA PRO A 88 -12.07 -5.42 19.75
C PRO A 88 -11.09 -5.69 20.90
N ARG A 89 -10.21 -6.69 20.73
CA ARG A 89 -9.19 -7.05 21.72
C ARG A 89 -8.09 -6.00 21.79
N ALA A 90 -7.71 -5.41 20.65
CA ALA A 90 -6.68 -4.37 20.61
C ALA A 90 -7.13 -3.07 21.28
N LEU A 91 -8.38 -2.66 21.06
CA LEU A 91 -8.99 -1.49 21.70
C LEU A 91 -9.13 -1.69 23.21
N HIS A 92 -9.43 -2.91 23.67
CA HIS A 92 -9.42 -3.23 25.10
C HIS A 92 -8.02 -3.03 25.73
N LEU A 93 -6.94 -3.39 25.02
CA LEU A 93 -5.57 -3.13 25.50
C LEU A 93 -5.27 -1.63 25.61
N VAL A 94 -5.78 -0.82 24.68
CA VAL A 94 -5.65 0.65 24.74
C VAL A 94 -6.43 1.21 25.93
N ALA A 95 -7.69 0.80 26.11
CA ALA A 95 -8.52 1.24 27.22
C ALA A 95 -7.94 0.84 28.59
N LYS A 96 -7.32 -0.35 28.67
CA LYS A 96 -6.70 -0.88 29.89
C LYS A 96 -5.54 -0.02 30.40
N ASP A 97 -4.80 0.63 29.51
CA ASP A 97 -3.66 1.49 29.89
C ASP A 97 -4.11 2.79 30.59
N LYS A 98 -5.40 3.15 30.50
CA LYS A 98 -6.00 4.37 31.08
C LYS A 98 -5.33 5.68 30.63
N ASP A 99 -4.62 5.66 29.51
CA ASP A 99 -4.07 6.86 28.88
C ASP A 99 -5.17 7.60 28.12
N GLN A 100 -5.65 8.70 28.70
CA GLN A 100 -6.74 9.48 28.11
C GLN A 100 -6.34 10.17 26.80
N SER A 101 -5.07 10.54 26.64
CA SER A 101 -4.59 11.19 25.41
C SER A 101 -4.66 10.21 24.25
N VAL A 102 -4.08 9.03 24.43
CA VAL A 102 -4.11 7.94 23.44
C VAL A 102 -5.55 7.51 23.17
N THR A 103 -6.37 7.34 24.21
CA THR A 103 -7.78 6.94 24.05
C THR A 103 -8.57 7.95 23.22
N LYS A 104 -8.36 9.26 23.41
CA LYS A 104 -8.99 10.30 22.58
C LYS A 104 -8.55 10.22 21.12
N SER A 105 -7.25 10.04 20.88
CA SER A 105 -6.72 9.88 19.51
C SER A 105 -7.30 8.64 18.82
N VAL A 106 -7.37 7.50 19.51
CA VAL A 106 -7.97 6.28 18.95
C VAL A 106 -9.48 6.43 18.73
N THR A 107 -10.19 7.14 19.61
CA THR A 107 -11.62 7.46 19.43
C THR A 107 -11.83 8.32 18.16
N HIS A 108 -10.94 9.27 17.90
CA HIS A 108 -10.97 10.06 16.66
C HIS A 108 -10.74 9.18 15.40
N VAL A 109 -9.83 8.21 15.46
CA VAL A 109 -9.65 7.24 14.35
C VAL A 109 -10.95 6.47 14.08
N ILE A 110 -11.66 6.05 15.13
CA ILE A 110 -12.95 5.35 14.99
C ILE A 110 -14.04 6.29 14.44
N SER A 111 -14.05 7.58 14.80
CA SER A 111 -14.99 8.54 14.21
C SER A 111 -14.76 8.70 12.70
N ILE A 112 -13.50 8.77 12.26
CA ILE A 112 -13.14 8.79 10.83
C ILE A 112 -13.62 7.51 10.13
N TRP A 113 -13.50 6.34 10.77
CA TRP A 113 -14.02 5.08 10.21
C TRP A 113 -15.54 5.10 10.03
N LYS A 114 -16.28 5.75 10.93
CA LYS A 114 -17.72 5.96 10.79
C LYS A 114 -18.03 6.88 9.61
N GLU A 115 -17.40 8.04 9.56
CA GLU A 115 -17.59 9.04 8.50
C GLU A 115 -17.32 8.47 7.11
N ARG A 116 -16.24 7.69 6.96
CA ARG A 116 -15.82 7.07 5.69
C ARG A 116 -16.50 5.73 5.40
N ARG A 117 -17.46 5.31 6.23
CA ARG A 117 -18.17 4.03 6.17
C ARG A 117 -17.23 2.83 6.02
N VAL A 118 -16.13 2.85 6.78
CA VAL A 118 -15.13 1.77 6.78
C VAL A 118 -15.72 0.52 7.44
N PHE A 119 -16.41 0.70 8.57
CA PHE A 119 -17.16 -0.33 9.28
C PHE A 119 -18.62 0.09 9.45
N GLU A 120 -19.50 -0.88 9.70
CA GLU A 120 -20.92 -0.65 9.98
C GLU A 120 -21.13 0.01 11.35
N ASP A 121 -22.23 0.75 11.49
CA ASP A 121 -22.54 1.51 12.71
C ASP A 121 -22.59 0.65 13.98
N GLU A 122 -23.05 -0.60 13.87
CA GLU A 122 -23.03 -1.55 14.99
C GLU A 122 -21.60 -1.88 15.44
N THR A 123 -20.69 -2.07 14.49
CA THR A 123 -19.28 -2.38 14.77
C THR A 123 -18.58 -1.16 15.38
N ILE A 124 -18.84 0.03 14.84
CA ILE A 124 -18.34 1.30 15.39
C ILE A 124 -18.84 1.49 16.83
N SER A 125 -20.12 1.19 17.10
CA SER A 125 -20.70 1.31 18.44
C SER A 125 -20.06 0.34 19.43
N LYS A 126 -19.77 -0.90 18.99
CA LYS A 126 -19.01 -1.88 19.79
C LYS A 126 -17.60 -1.38 20.12
N PHE A 127 -16.88 -0.81 19.15
CA PHE A 127 -15.54 -0.25 19.36
C PHE A 127 -15.54 0.90 20.37
N ASN A 128 -16.46 1.86 20.24
CA ASN A 128 -16.60 2.96 21.20
C ASN A 128 -16.94 2.46 22.60
N THR A 129 -17.84 1.48 22.72
CA THR A 129 -18.20 0.88 24.02
C THR A 129 -16.98 0.26 24.71
N ILE A 130 -16.12 -0.45 23.97
CA ILE A 130 -14.90 -1.04 24.52
C ILE A 130 -13.94 0.04 25.04
N LEU A 131 -13.77 1.14 24.30
CA LEU A 131 -12.91 2.23 24.72
C LEU A 131 -13.45 3.01 25.93
N SER A 132 -14.75 3.24 25.99
CA SER A 132 -15.37 4.00 27.08
C SER A 132 -15.53 3.20 28.37
N SER A 133 -15.91 1.93 28.27
CA SER A 133 -16.18 1.08 29.44
C SER A 133 -14.98 0.25 29.89
N GLY A 134 -13.98 0.06 29.02
CA GLY A 134 -12.89 -0.88 29.25
C GLY A 134 -13.34 -2.34 29.29
N HIS A 135 -14.63 -2.65 29.09
CA HIS A 135 -15.17 -4.00 29.17
C HIS A 135 -15.29 -4.61 27.77
N TYR A 136 -14.56 -5.70 27.54
CA TYR A 136 -14.73 -6.59 26.39
C TYR A 136 -15.21 -7.95 26.88
N LYS A 137 -16.45 -8.34 26.54
CA LYS A 137 -16.96 -9.70 26.79
C LYS A 137 -16.52 -10.61 25.65
N ARG A 138 -15.61 -11.53 25.96
CA ARG A 138 -15.18 -12.59 25.03
C ARG A 138 -16.35 -13.56 24.80
N SER A 139 -16.83 -13.68 23.57
CA SER A 139 -17.82 -14.70 23.21
C SER A 139 -17.14 -16.08 23.13
N LYS A 140 -17.83 -17.11 23.62
CA LYS A 140 -17.35 -18.49 23.77
C LYS A 140 -16.95 -19.18 22.45
N SER A 141 -17.24 -18.58 21.30
CA SER A 141 -16.91 -19.09 19.96
C SER A 141 -15.46 -18.79 19.49
N GLU A 142 -14.68 -17.98 20.21
CA GLU A 142 -13.33 -17.57 19.81
C GLU A 142 -12.17 -18.33 20.49
N SER A 143 -12.45 -19.23 21.44
CA SER A 143 -11.39 -19.94 22.19
C SER A 143 -10.75 -21.11 21.43
N ASP A 144 -11.41 -21.68 20.42
CA ASP A 144 -10.95 -22.94 19.79
C ASP A 144 -10.08 -22.75 18.54
N ALA A 145 -9.94 -21.53 18.02
CA ALA A 145 -9.20 -21.28 16.79
C ALA A 145 -7.67 -21.11 16.96
N LEU A 146 -7.12 -21.21 18.18
CA LEU A 146 -5.72 -20.87 18.47
C LEU A 146 -4.93 -21.94 19.23
N SER A 147 -5.31 -23.21 19.13
CA SER A 147 -4.50 -24.32 19.68
C SER A 147 -4.39 -25.49 18.70
N THR A 148 -3.87 -25.22 17.50
CA THR A 148 -3.28 -26.27 16.65
C THR A 148 -2.41 -25.63 15.57
N SER A 149 -1.11 -25.51 15.88
CA SER A 149 -0.07 -25.27 14.89
C SER A 149 0.63 -26.60 14.61
N SER A 150 0.17 -27.32 13.60
CA SER A 150 1.00 -28.20 12.77
C SER A 150 0.15 -28.83 11.68
N ARG A 151 0.72 -28.83 10.46
CA ARG A 151 0.40 -29.65 9.30
C ARG A 151 -0.25 -28.89 8.13
N VAL A 152 0.62 -28.71 7.15
CA VAL A 152 0.41 -28.26 5.77
C VAL A 152 -0.59 -29.20 5.11
N GLU A 153 -1.62 -28.66 4.43
CA GLU A 153 -2.13 -29.24 3.20
C GLU A 153 -2.65 -28.13 2.26
N GLU A 154 -2.41 -28.44 0.99
CA GLU A 154 -2.55 -27.67 -0.23
C GLU A 154 -3.92 -27.91 -0.86
N SER A 155 -4.34 -27.02 -1.75
CA SER A 155 -5.45 -27.15 -2.71
C SER A 155 -6.87 -26.88 -2.18
N SER A 156 -7.54 -25.88 -2.77
CA SER A 156 -8.70 -26.14 -3.66
C SER A 156 -9.40 -24.84 -4.08
N SER A 157 -9.88 -24.87 -5.32
CA SER A 157 -10.62 -23.87 -6.07
C SER A 157 -12.04 -23.62 -5.55
N MET A 158 -12.52 -22.38 -5.62
CA MET A 158 -13.91 -21.95 -5.92
C MET A 158 -13.92 -20.41 -5.78
N GLY A 159 -14.31 -19.61 -6.77
CA GLY A 159 -15.68 -19.48 -7.25
C GLY A 159 -16.30 -18.22 -6.63
N VAL A 160 -16.06 -17.05 -7.23
CA VAL A 160 -16.65 -15.79 -6.76
C VAL A 160 -18.04 -15.63 -7.37
N VAL A 161 -19.04 -15.67 -6.50
CA VAL A 161 -20.43 -15.31 -6.80
C VAL A 161 -20.50 -13.78 -6.72
N ILE A 162 -20.87 -13.12 -7.83
CA ILE A 162 -21.16 -11.68 -7.85
C ILE A 162 -22.66 -11.55 -8.12
N ASP A 163 -23.40 -11.17 -7.10
CA ASP A 163 -24.81 -10.82 -7.24
C ASP A 163 -24.94 -9.41 -7.84
N SER A 164 -25.57 -9.39 -9.01
CA SER A 164 -26.50 -8.40 -9.57
C SER A 164 -26.50 -6.96 -9.03
N GLU A 165 -26.00 -6.05 -9.86
CA GLU A 165 -26.76 -4.83 -10.18
C GLU A 165 -26.40 -4.33 -11.61
N THR A 166 -27.42 -3.79 -12.27
CA THR A 166 -27.59 -3.57 -13.71
C THR A 166 -26.48 -2.70 -14.34
N THR A 167 -25.74 -3.26 -15.30
CA THR A 167 -24.72 -2.55 -16.09
C THR A 167 -25.28 -2.22 -17.48
N PRO A 168 -25.20 -0.96 -17.96
CA PRO A 168 -25.66 -0.59 -19.30
C PRO A 168 -24.80 -1.27 -20.39
N PRO A 169 -25.33 -1.44 -21.63
CA PRO A 169 -24.61 -2.11 -22.72
C PRO A 169 -23.32 -1.34 -23.09
N PRO A 170 -22.19 -2.03 -23.28
CA PRO A 170 -20.95 -1.40 -23.78
C PRO A 170 -21.16 -0.83 -25.19
N GLN A 171 -20.61 0.36 -25.46
CA GLN A 171 -20.53 0.91 -26.82
C GLN A 171 -19.71 -0.04 -27.72
N GLU A 172 -20.14 -0.24 -28.97
CA GLU A 172 -19.64 -1.30 -29.87
C GLU A 172 -18.18 -1.12 -30.28
N ASP A 173 -17.60 0.06 -30.10
CA ASP A 173 -16.22 0.34 -30.50
C ASP A 173 -15.22 0.18 -29.34
N PRO A 174 -14.08 -0.48 -29.57
CA PRO A 174 -13.03 -0.59 -28.56
C PRO A 174 -12.44 0.78 -28.22
N PRO A 175 -12.15 1.07 -26.94
CA PRO A 175 -11.46 2.30 -26.56
C PRO A 175 -10.10 2.36 -27.27
N ASN A 176 -9.83 3.50 -27.93
CA ASN A 176 -8.63 3.78 -28.72
C ASN A 176 -8.38 2.89 -29.97
N GLY A 177 -9.36 2.13 -30.46
CA GLY A 177 -9.26 1.43 -31.75
C GLY A 177 -8.21 0.32 -31.82
N ARG A 178 -7.66 -0.13 -30.68
CA ARG A 178 -6.68 -1.22 -30.60
C ARG A 178 -7.36 -2.54 -30.25
N GLU A 179 -6.93 -3.61 -30.92
CA GLU A 179 -7.33 -4.96 -30.56
C GLU A 179 -6.79 -5.34 -29.17
N PRO A 180 -7.61 -5.96 -28.30
CA PRO A 180 -7.18 -6.38 -26.98
C PRO A 180 -6.06 -7.44 -27.05
N PRO A 181 -5.02 -7.35 -26.20
CA PRO A 181 -3.92 -8.31 -26.21
C PRO A 181 -4.32 -9.65 -25.59
N GLN A 182 -3.52 -10.68 -25.88
CA GLN A 182 -3.58 -11.95 -25.16
C GLN A 182 -3.11 -11.76 -23.71
N VAL A 183 -3.71 -12.52 -22.79
CA VAL A 183 -3.46 -12.45 -21.33
C VAL A 183 -1.97 -12.62 -21.00
N ASP A 184 -1.26 -13.47 -21.74
CA ASP A 184 0.15 -13.76 -21.53
C ASP A 184 1.07 -12.57 -21.91
N VAL A 185 0.68 -11.81 -22.93
CA VAL A 185 1.38 -10.59 -23.35
C VAL A 185 1.21 -9.51 -22.30
N LEU A 186 -0.01 -9.36 -21.76
CA LEU A 186 -0.29 -8.43 -20.67
C LEU A 186 0.49 -8.80 -19.40
N LEU A 187 0.50 -10.07 -19.01
CA LEU A 187 1.24 -10.54 -17.83
C LEU A 187 2.75 -10.28 -17.97
N LYS A 188 3.31 -10.54 -19.16
CA LYS A 188 4.72 -10.27 -19.46
C LYS A 188 5.04 -8.78 -19.43
N LEU A 189 4.18 -7.93 -19.96
CA LEU A 189 4.35 -6.46 -19.94
C LEU A 189 4.24 -5.89 -18.51
N MET A 190 3.27 -6.38 -17.72
CA MET A 190 3.14 -6.02 -16.31
C MET A 190 4.38 -6.43 -15.49
N THR A 191 4.96 -7.60 -15.78
CA THR A 191 6.20 -8.08 -15.13
C THR A 191 7.44 -7.32 -15.60
N SER A 192 7.46 -6.77 -16.83
CA SER A 192 8.56 -5.92 -17.32
C SER A 192 8.57 -4.55 -16.67
N VAL A 193 7.39 -4.00 -16.34
CA VAL A 193 7.22 -2.70 -15.65
C VAL A 193 7.23 -2.83 -14.12
N ASP A 194 7.35 -4.06 -13.59
CA ASP A 194 7.52 -4.28 -12.16
C ASP A 194 8.75 -3.51 -11.65
N GLY A 195 8.48 -2.48 -10.85
CA GLY A 195 9.42 -1.42 -10.50
C GLY A 195 10.65 -1.88 -9.71
N GLU A 196 10.79 -3.17 -9.37
CA GLU A 196 11.95 -3.68 -8.65
C GLU A 196 13.26 -3.59 -9.46
N LYS A 197 13.22 -3.81 -10.79
CA LYS A 197 14.42 -3.70 -11.63
C LYS A 197 14.77 -2.25 -11.96
N SER A 198 13.77 -1.42 -12.26
CA SER A 198 13.95 0.01 -12.51
C SER A 198 14.43 0.75 -11.25
N ALA A 199 13.80 0.52 -10.08
CA ALA A 199 14.10 1.25 -8.84
C ALA A 199 15.49 0.97 -8.26
N ILE A 200 16.06 -0.23 -8.47
CA ILE A 200 17.45 -0.53 -8.03
C ILE A 200 18.45 0.27 -8.84
N GLN A 201 18.26 0.35 -10.17
CA GLN A 201 19.14 1.13 -11.03
C GLN A 201 18.96 2.64 -10.79
N ASP A 202 17.75 3.06 -10.45
CA ASP A 202 17.43 4.47 -10.18
C ASP A 202 17.96 4.95 -8.82
N MET A 203 18.11 4.07 -7.84
CA MET A 203 18.65 4.40 -6.51
C MET A 203 20.08 4.98 -6.58
N ALA A 204 20.96 4.39 -7.39
CA ALA A 204 22.33 4.88 -7.55
C ALA A 204 22.38 6.27 -8.22
N LEU A 205 21.50 6.51 -9.19
CA LEU A 205 21.42 7.76 -9.91
C LEU A 205 20.85 8.88 -9.02
N ARG A 206 19.78 8.58 -8.27
CA ARG A 206 19.20 9.48 -7.25
C ARG A 206 20.18 9.82 -6.13
N GLN A 207 21.00 8.85 -5.69
CA GLN A 207 22.03 9.10 -4.68
C GLN A 207 23.12 10.04 -5.21
N ARG A 208 23.52 9.92 -6.49
CA ARG A 208 24.43 10.90 -7.11
C ARG A 208 23.82 12.29 -7.19
N ILE A 209 22.57 12.39 -7.62
CA ILE A 209 21.84 13.67 -7.67
C ILE A 209 21.76 14.32 -6.29
N ALA A 210 21.50 13.52 -5.24
CA ALA A 210 21.44 14.01 -3.86
C ALA A 210 22.80 14.48 -3.32
N ASN A 211 23.91 14.00 -3.89
CA ASN A 211 25.27 14.33 -3.47
C ASN A 211 25.92 15.43 -4.33
N PHE A 212 25.16 16.09 -5.22
CA PHE A 212 25.71 17.21 -5.98
C PHE A 212 26.15 18.34 -5.06
N PRO A 213 27.26 19.04 -5.39
CA PRO A 213 27.72 20.15 -4.58
C PRO A 213 26.64 21.23 -4.43
N SER A 214 26.38 21.66 -3.20
CA SER A 214 25.31 22.61 -2.88
C SER A 214 25.47 23.97 -3.57
N HIS A 215 26.70 24.31 -3.94
CA HIS A 215 27.01 25.55 -4.63
C HIS A 215 26.49 25.53 -6.08
N LEU A 216 26.36 24.37 -6.75
CA LEU A 216 25.79 24.29 -8.09
C LEU A 216 24.30 24.71 -8.18
N TYR A 217 23.62 24.78 -7.04
CA TYR A 217 22.24 25.27 -6.94
C TYR A 217 22.16 26.79 -6.71
N ASP A 218 23.28 27.46 -6.44
CA ASP A 218 23.34 28.90 -6.21
C ASP A 218 23.42 29.67 -7.54
N VAL A 219 22.31 30.30 -7.90
CA VAL A 219 22.19 31.14 -9.10
C VAL A 219 23.15 32.35 -9.04
N ASP A 220 23.55 32.79 -7.84
CA ASP A 220 24.44 33.93 -7.63
C ASP A 220 25.92 33.59 -7.85
N ILE A 221 26.31 32.32 -8.03
CA ILE A 221 27.71 31.97 -8.32
C ILE A 221 28.21 32.65 -9.58
N LEU A 222 27.35 32.74 -10.61
CA LEU A 222 27.70 33.38 -11.87
C LEU A 222 28.09 34.86 -11.69
N SER A 223 27.51 35.55 -10.70
CA SER A 223 27.84 36.94 -10.37
C SER A 223 29.17 37.10 -9.62
N LYS A 224 29.67 36.02 -8.99
CA LYS A 224 30.89 35.99 -8.16
C LYS A 224 32.13 35.60 -8.96
N LEU A 225 31.97 35.06 -10.18
CA LEU A 225 33.06 34.69 -11.08
C LEU A 225 33.70 35.93 -11.70
N LYS A 226 34.99 36.16 -11.41
CA LYS A 226 35.75 37.34 -11.89
C LYS A 226 36.87 37.00 -12.87
N SER A 227 37.16 35.72 -13.07
CA SER A 227 38.23 35.24 -13.95
C SER A 227 37.72 34.21 -14.94
N LYS A 228 38.35 34.16 -16.11
CA LYS A 228 38.05 33.20 -17.18
C LYS A 228 38.34 31.77 -16.70
N GLU A 229 39.37 31.62 -15.90
CA GLU A 229 39.82 30.35 -15.31
C GLU A 229 38.77 29.80 -14.36
N ALA A 230 38.16 30.62 -13.49
CA ALA A 230 37.09 30.20 -12.59
C ALA A 230 35.80 29.81 -13.33
N CYS A 231 35.50 30.47 -14.46
CA CYS A 231 34.39 30.07 -15.33
C CYS A 231 34.64 28.71 -15.99
N GLN A 232 35.88 28.42 -16.42
CA GLN A 232 36.23 27.14 -17.02
C GLN A 232 36.17 26.00 -16.00
N GLU A 233 36.63 26.25 -14.78
CA GLU A 233 36.58 25.27 -13.68
C GLU A 233 35.13 24.89 -13.32
N LEU A 234 34.26 25.89 -13.15
CA LEU A 234 32.83 25.64 -12.91
C LEU A 234 32.16 24.93 -14.10
N LEU A 235 32.53 25.27 -15.33
CA LEU A 235 32.00 24.61 -16.52
C LEU A 235 32.36 23.12 -16.54
N GLU A 236 33.59 22.76 -16.17
CA GLU A 236 33.98 21.34 -16.03
C GLU A 236 33.22 20.66 -14.89
N GLU A 237 33.01 21.34 -13.76
CA GLU A 237 32.29 20.79 -12.60
C GLU A 237 30.80 20.54 -12.86
N VAL A 238 30.16 21.34 -13.73
CA VAL A 238 28.72 21.23 -14.05
C VAL A 238 28.41 20.17 -15.11
N LYS A 239 29.37 19.77 -15.95
CA LYS A 239 29.15 18.81 -17.05
C LYS A 239 28.60 17.47 -16.58
N GLU A 240 29.23 16.89 -15.56
CA GLU A 240 28.83 15.58 -15.04
C GLU A 240 27.43 15.62 -14.39
N PRO A 241 27.10 16.58 -13.49
CA PRO A 241 25.74 16.76 -12.99
C PRO A 241 24.68 16.94 -14.07
N LEU A 242 24.95 17.75 -15.11
CA LEU A 242 24.01 17.95 -16.22
C LEU A 242 23.76 16.67 -17.00
N GLU A 243 24.81 15.91 -17.29
CA GLU A 243 24.70 14.63 -17.99
C GLU A 243 23.86 13.63 -17.18
N ILE A 244 24.07 13.54 -15.86
CA ILE A 244 23.28 12.68 -14.98
C ILE A 244 21.80 13.11 -14.95
N LEU A 245 21.53 14.42 -14.85
CA LEU A 245 20.14 14.94 -14.86
C LEU A 245 19.45 14.68 -16.20
N SER A 246 20.17 14.82 -17.31
CA SER A 246 19.65 14.51 -18.64
C SER A 246 19.30 13.02 -18.75
N GLN A 247 20.19 12.13 -18.34
CA GLN A 247 19.96 10.68 -18.33
C GLN A 247 18.78 10.29 -17.43
N TYR A 248 18.68 10.89 -16.24
CA TYR A 248 17.57 10.67 -15.31
C TYR A 248 16.24 11.10 -15.93
N THR A 249 16.19 12.29 -16.51
CA THR A 249 14.98 12.86 -17.10
C THR A 249 14.50 12.01 -18.27
N LYS A 250 15.40 11.65 -19.20
CA LYS A 250 15.09 10.79 -20.34
C LYS A 250 14.55 9.43 -19.90
N LYS A 251 15.18 8.82 -18.88
CA LYS A 251 14.72 7.54 -18.34
C LYS A 251 13.32 7.65 -17.73
N MET A 252 13.04 8.71 -16.98
CA MET A 252 11.72 8.97 -16.41
C MET A 252 10.65 9.17 -17.51
N GLU A 253 11.00 9.83 -18.61
CA GLU A 253 10.12 9.99 -19.78
C GLU A 253 9.82 8.64 -20.46
N ASP A 254 10.83 7.81 -20.68
CA ASP A 254 10.68 6.48 -21.28
C ASP A 254 9.78 5.59 -20.38
N GLU A 255 10.00 5.57 -19.06
CA GLU A 255 9.16 4.82 -18.14
C GLU A 255 7.71 5.34 -18.06
N LEU A 256 7.51 6.66 -18.16
CA LEU A 256 6.18 7.24 -18.19
C LEU A 256 5.43 6.79 -19.45
N LYS A 257 6.11 6.79 -20.60
CA LYS A 257 5.56 6.33 -21.87
C LYS A 257 5.18 4.85 -21.83
N GLU A 258 6.05 3.99 -21.29
CA GLU A 258 5.75 2.57 -21.11
C GLU A 258 4.52 2.35 -20.20
N ARG A 259 4.40 3.11 -19.11
CA ARG A 259 3.22 3.04 -18.23
C ARG A 259 1.93 3.46 -18.92
N GLN A 260 1.98 4.52 -19.74
CA GLN A 260 0.84 4.95 -20.54
C GLN A 260 0.41 3.90 -21.57
N GLU A 261 1.37 3.22 -22.21
CA GLU A 261 1.06 2.14 -23.14
C GLU A 261 0.37 0.96 -22.45
N ILE A 262 0.81 0.59 -21.24
CA ILE A 262 0.16 -0.45 -20.44
C ILE A 262 -1.22 -0.03 -19.96
N GLU A 263 -1.40 1.23 -19.56
CA GLU A 263 -2.70 1.77 -19.14
C GLU A 263 -3.74 1.63 -20.27
N GLN A 264 -3.40 2.09 -21.48
CA GLN A 264 -4.26 1.93 -22.66
C GLN A 264 -4.58 0.44 -22.93
N LEU A 265 -3.58 -0.42 -22.76
CA LEU A 265 -3.73 -1.85 -22.98
C LEU A 265 -4.68 -2.52 -21.96
N LEU A 266 -4.61 -2.09 -20.69
CA LEU A 266 -5.51 -2.53 -19.63
C LEU A 266 -6.94 -2.05 -19.86
N GLU A 267 -7.12 -0.83 -20.35
CA GLU A 267 -8.45 -0.31 -20.72
C GLU A 267 -9.09 -1.15 -21.82
N SER A 268 -8.35 -1.48 -22.89
CA SER A 268 -8.84 -2.35 -23.97
C SER A 268 -9.18 -3.76 -23.44
N PHE A 269 -8.38 -4.29 -22.50
CA PHE A 269 -8.64 -5.60 -21.90
C PHE A 269 -9.89 -5.60 -21.01
N LEU A 270 -10.07 -4.58 -20.17
CA LEU A 270 -11.26 -4.43 -19.32
C LEU A 270 -12.53 -4.28 -20.16
N TRP A 271 -12.47 -3.50 -21.24
CA TRP A 271 -13.57 -3.37 -22.20
C TRP A 271 -13.94 -4.72 -22.83
N LEU A 272 -12.95 -5.49 -23.30
CA LEU A 272 -13.21 -6.82 -23.87
C LEU A 272 -13.91 -7.74 -22.86
N HIS A 273 -13.44 -7.74 -21.61
CA HIS A 273 -14.02 -8.57 -20.57
C HIS A 273 -15.47 -8.17 -20.26
N GLN A 274 -15.77 -6.87 -20.20
CA GLN A 274 -17.14 -6.37 -20.05
C GLN A 274 -18.04 -6.80 -21.20
N CYS A 275 -17.57 -6.70 -22.45
CA CYS A 275 -18.30 -7.15 -23.63
C CYS A 275 -18.59 -8.66 -23.60
N LEU A 276 -17.62 -9.49 -23.21
CA LEU A 276 -17.80 -10.95 -23.08
C LEU A 276 -18.80 -11.31 -21.98
N LEU A 277 -18.72 -10.65 -20.82
CA LEU A 277 -19.67 -10.84 -19.72
C LEU A 277 -21.09 -10.45 -20.13
N TYR A 278 -21.26 -9.36 -20.86
CA TYR A 278 -22.56 -8.93 -21.39
C TYR A 278 -23.13 -9.97 -22.36
N LYS A 279 -22.35 -10.42 -23.35
CA LYS A 279 -22.76 -11.46 -24.31
C LYS A 279 -23.09 -12.79 -23.63
N ALA A 280 -22.35 -13.17 -22.58
CA ALA A 280 -22.63 -14.39 -21.82
C ALA A 280 -23.96 -14.30 -21.06
N LYS A 281 -24.28 -13.13 -20.47
CA LYS A 281 -25.56 -12.88 -19.80
C LYS A 281 -26.74 -12.91 -20.76
N GLU A 282 -26.59 -12.32 -21.95
CA GLU A 282 -27.65 -12.33 -22.97
C GLU A 282 -27.92 -13.74 -23.53
N ARG A 283 -26.90 -14.61 -23.62
CA ARG A 283 -27.08 -16.01 -24.04
C ARG A 283 -27.80 -16.90 -23.02
N GLN A 284 -27.91 -16.45 -21.76
CA GLN A 284 -28.54 -17.18 -20.66
C GLN A 284 -29.99 -16.74 -20.40
N LYS A 285 -30.48 -15.72 -21.12
CA LYS A 285 -31.90 -15.30 -21.14
C LYS A 285 -32.63 -15.99 -22.29
#